data_AF-A0A9P3EYJ8-F1
#
_entry.id   AF-A0A9P3EYJ8-F1
#
_cell.length_a   1.000
_cell.length_b   1.000
_cell.length_c   1.000
_cell.angle_alpha   90.00
_cell.angle_beta   90.00
_cell.angle_gamma   90.00
#
_symmetry.space_group_name_H-M   'P 1'
#
loop_
_entity.id
_entity.type
_entity.pdbx_description
1 polymer ?
#
loop_
_entity_poly.entity_id
_entity_poly.type
_entity_poly.pdbx_seq_one_letter_code
_entity_poly.pdbx_strand_id
1 'polypeptide(L)'
;MPPKRSASNTSSSSSKKAKVESDAKSGDLRTMKSTRWSRVSGSGNADAAYKSSIEDPVKAYSYVCICRLPSDDGDDGEDERDRENEDDREIGDDREDEDDWEDETSKSSCDAGKTCLCNKPAAEHPNHPLILSNAGKSKWFTQHTFLDLRCPDAFRMYTFNDHEGYGALEVVQNLFIDYVEASFYWQEQWAVCEATAMLYMSDALAPLNFVDDADAVYATLVLAGRMFLAMLAKLEHLNLLTPDSEVKNLGFIMASYIKLAATEDILDLHDITDEVKKNNGTDETITFVRSDFPSHILAYAKKYNIKLVGPTGIDKIIEDLDDEAEVPERDEEPFGDPWNFADASEEYADNHACCHNGRKGFKSQLGGDTLDITTWSSADRKKASFDGKDPLGKEERDAIKNGLIMYLA
;
A
#
# COMPACT_ATOMS: atom_id res chain seq x y z
N MET A 1 -35.69 51.46 50.96
CA MET A 1 -35.60 51.56 49.48
C MET A 1 -34.20 51.08 49.07
N PRO A 2 -34.08 50.25 48.02
CA PRO A 2 -32.89 49.44 47.73
C PRO A 2 -31.84 50.23 46.93
N PRO A 3 -30.66 49.65 46.69
CA PRO A 3 -30.50 49.01 45.37
C PRO A 3 -29.78 47.66 45.37
N LYS A 4 -30.17 46.85 44.38
CA LYS A 4 -29.50 45.64 43.86
C LYS A 4 -28.36 46.01 42.91
N ARG A 5 -27.30 45.17 42.91
CA ARG A 5 -26.48 44.60 41.80
C ARG A 5 -25.07 44.34 42.38
N SER A 6 -24.30 43.31 42.05
CA SER A 6 -24.34 42.15 41.17
C SER A 6 -23.17 41.26 41.67
N ALA A 7 -23.37 39.96 41.91
CA ALA A 7 -22.29 39.09 42.35
C ALA A 7 -21.44 38.64 41.16
N SER A 8 -20.16 39.01 41.20
CA SER A 8 -19.06 38.38 40.49
C SER A 8 -18.75 37.04 41.18
N ASN A 9 -18.81 35.94 40.44
CA ASN A 9 -18.24 34.67 40.88
C ASN A 9 -16.94 34.43 40.12
N THR A 10 -15.85 34.92 40.69
CA THR A 10 -14.50 34.37 40.52
C THR A 10 -14.38 33.15 41.44
N SER A 11 -14.47 31.93 40.89
CA SER A 11 -14.09 30.72 41.62
C SER A 11 -12.70 30.27 41.16
N SER A 12 -11.76 30.50 42.07
CA SER A 12 -10.38 30.06 42.10
C SER A 12 -10.19 28.56 41.88
N SER A 13 -9.08 28.26 41.21
CA SER A 13 -8.49 26.96 40.95
C SER A 13 -8.34 26.07 42.19
N SER A 14 -8.67 24.80 42.03
CA SER A 14 -8.14 23.72 42.88
C SER A 14 -7.65 22.60 41.98
N SER A 15 -6.34 22.62 41.71
CA SER A 15 -5.60 21.65 40.92
C SER A 15 -5.52 20.31 41.66
N LYS A 16 -6.28 19.30 41.23
CA LYS A 16 -6.00 17.91 41.60
C LYS A 16 -4.93 17.36 40.66
N LYS A 17 -3.69 17.35 41.14
CA LYS A 17 -2.57 16.60 40.54
C LYS A 17 -2.93 15.12 40.55
N ALA A 18 -3.28 14.57 39.38
CA ALA A 18 -3.37 13.14 39.20
C ALA A 18 -1.96 12.54 39.25
N LYS A 19 -1.81 11.56 40.12
CA LYS A 19 -0.59 10.80 40.37
C LYS A 19 -0.43 9.82 39.20
N VAL A 20 0.59 10.02 38.37
CA VAL A 20 0.96 9.10 37.30
C VAL A 20 1.49 7.82 37.95
N GLU A 21 0.74 6.73 37.82
CA GLU A 21 1.23 5.38 38.10
C GLU A 21 2.28 5.02 37.03
N SER A 22 3.46 4.65 37.51
CA SER A 22 4.70 4.48 36.75
C SER A 22 5.02 2.99 36.60
N ASP A 23 4.10 2.24 35.99
CA ASP A 23 4.28 0.80 35.72
C ASP A 23 3.67 0.37 34.37
N ALA A 24 3.84 1.17 33.32
CA ALA A 24 3.71 0.69 31.95
C ALA A 24 5.09 0.28 31.45
N LYS A 25 5.30 -1.02 31.23
CA LYS A 25 6.48 -1.54 30.53
C LYS A 25 6.68 -0.73 29.25
N SER A 26 7.83 -0.09 29.12
CA SER A 26 8.25 0.63 27.92
C SER A 26 8.42 -0.34 26.76
N GLY A 27 7.33 -0.66 26.06
CA GLY A 27 7.40 -1.33 24.76
C GLY A 27 7.94 -0.35 23.71
N ASP A 28 8.74 -0.86 22.78
CA ASP A 28 9.11 -0.09 21.58
C ASP A 28 7.82 0.28 20.82
N LEU A 29 7.60 1.58 20.58
CA LEU A 29 6.47 2.11 19.82
C LEU A 29 6.27 1.37 18.50
N ARG A 30 7.37 0.92 17.86
CA ARG A 30 7.38 0.11 16.63
C ARG A 30 6.53 -1.15 16.75
N THR A 31 6.63 -1.82 17.90
CA THR A 31 5.99 -3.13 18.15
C THR A 31 4.66 -3.03 18.90
N MET A 32 4.20 -1.81 19.21
CA MET A 32 2.91 -1.64 19.88
C MET A 32 1.77 -2.12 18.99
N LYS A 33 0.85 -2.88 19.61
CA LYS A 33 -0.35 -3.38 18.97
C LYS A 33 -1.27 -2.21 18.62
N SER A 34 -1.64 -2.09 17.35
CA SER A 34 -2.59 -1.05 16.91
C SER A 34 -3.96 -1.25 17.56
N THR A 35 -4.62 -0.14 17.87
CA THR A 35 -5.98 -0.13 18.43
C THR A 35 -7.06 -0.28 17.37
N ARG A 36 -6.71 -0.30 16.08
CA ARG A 36 -7.67 -0.44 14.97
C ARG A 36 -8.27 -1.85 14.87
N TRP A 37 -7.59 -2.85 15.43
CA TRP A 37 -7.99 -4.24 15.34
C TRP A 37 -9.02 -4.64 16.40
N SER A 38 -10.03 -5.40 15.97
CA SER A 38 -10.95 -6.09 16.85
C SER A 38 -10.23 -7.04 17.81
N ARG A 39 -10.84 -7.29 18.97
CA ARG A 39 -10.25 -8.15 20.03
C ARG A 39 -9.91 -9.56 19.53
N VAL A 40 -10.71 -10.09 18.61
CA VAL A 40 -10.50 -11.37 17.93
C VAL A 40 -10.51 -11.06 16.45
N SER A 41 -9.36 -11.15 15.80
CA SER A 41 -9.14 -10.65 14.44
C SER A 41 -8.01 -11.44 13.77
N GLY A 42 -8.29 -12.06 12.63
CA GLY A 42 -7.28 -12.70 11.80
C GLY A 42 -6.28 -11.67 11.28
N SER A 43 -6.77 -10.52 10.80
CA SER A 43 -5.93 -9.39 10.38
C SER A 43 -5.06 -8.88 11.53
N GLY A 44 -5.63 -8.69 12.72
CA GLY A 44 -4.88 -8.26 13.89
C GLY A 44 -3.81 -9.26 14.35
N ASN A 45 -4.02 -10.56 14.12
CA ASN A 45 -3.01 -11.59 14.41
C ASN A 45 -1.87 -11.58 13.37
N ALA A 46 -2.21 -11.41 12.09
CA ALA A 46 -1.23 -11.31 11.02
C ALA A 46 -0.40 -10.00 11.12
N ASP A 47 -1.00 -8.89 11.54
CA ASP A 47 -0.28 -7.65 11.87
C ASP A 47 0.68 -7.84 13.05
N ALA A 48 0.23 -8.51 14.12
CA ALA A 48 1.10 -8.82 15.26
C ALA A 48 2.28 -9.72 14.85
N ALA A 49 2.06 -10.67 13.95
CA ALA A 49 3.13 -11.52 13.43
C ALA A 49 4.14 -10.73 12.57
N TYR A 50 3.67 -9.77 11.76
CA TYR A 50 4.54 -8.81 11.06
C TYR A 50 5.35 -7.98 12.05
N LYS A 51 4.71 -7.41 13.08
CA LYS A 51 5.40 -6.63 14.12
C LYS A 51 6.49 -7.44 14.82
N SER A 52 6.26 -8.73 15.08
CA SER A 52 7.28 -9.63 15.61
C SER A 52 8.37 -9.99 14.60
N SER A 53 8.08 -10.02 13.29
CA SER A 53 9.09 -10.31 12.27
C SER A 53 10.12 -9.19 12.12
N ILE A 54 9.78 -7.97 12.55
CA ILE A 54 10.66 -6.78 12.49
C ILE A 54 11.35 -6.42 13.82
N GLU A 55 11.24 -7.27 14.85
CA GLU A 55 11.89 -7.06 16.16
C GLU A 55 13.42 -6.99 16.07
N ASP A 56 14.02 -7.73 15.13
CA ASP A 56 15.44 -7.61 14.78
C ASP A 56 15.60 -6.65 13.59
N PRO A 57 15.94 -5.36 13.82
CA PRO A 57 16.02 -4.38 12.75
C PRO A 57 17.12 -4.70 11.73
N VAL A 58 18.20 -5.38 12.13
CA VAL A 58 19.29 -5.73 11.21
C VAL A 58 18.79 -6.73 10.17
N LYS A 59 18.06 -7.75 10.62
CA LYS A 59 17.42 -8.72 9.73
C LYS A 59 16.28 -8.08 8.95
N ALA A 60 15.39 -7.35 9.62
CA ALA A 60 14.19 -6.75 9.04
C ALA A 60 14.51 -5.83 7.86
N TYR A 61 15.53 -4.98 8.00
CA TYR A 61 15.88 -3.99 6.98
C TYR A 61 17.07 -4.42 6.11
N SER A 62 17.46 -5.69 6.18
CA SER A 62 18.33 -6.28 5.16
C SER A 62 17.52 -6.58 3.88
N TYR A 63 18.21 -6.49 2.74
CA TYR A 63 17.59 -6.64 1.42
C TYR A 63 17.73 -8.05 0.87
N VAL A 64 16.64 -8.53 0.26
CA VAL A 64 16.56 -9.81 -0.42
C VAL A 64 16.06 -9.63 -1.84
N CYS A 65 16.48 -10.51 -2.74
CA CYS A 65 15.98 -10.54 -4.10
C CYS A 65 14.55 -11.08 -4.17
N ILE A 66 13.78 -10.54 -5.11
CA ILE A 66 12.58 -11.16 -5.68
C ILE A 66 12.86 -11.49 -7.15
N CYS A 67 12.35 -12.60 -7.63
CA CYS A 67 12.79 -13.19 -8.90
C CYS A 67 11.99 -12.70 -10.12
N ARG A 68 10.81 -12.13 -9.90
CA ARG A 68 9.94 -11.50 -10.90
C ARG A 68 9.01 -10.49 -10.22
N LEU A 69 8.44 -9.59 -11.02
CA LEU A 69 7.31 -8.77 -10.58
C LEU A 69 6.04 -9.64 -10.49
N PRO A 70 5.04 -9.24 -9.67
CA PRO A 70 3.85 -10.07 -9.46
C PRO A 70 3.01 -10.25 -10.72
N SER A 71 2.84 -9.22 -11.55
CA SER A 71 2.07 -9.25 -12.81
C SER A 71 2.91 -9.34 -14.10
N ASP A 72 4.21 -9.65 -14.03
CA ASP A 72 5.05 -9.89 -15.22
C ASP A 72 4.88 -11.36 -15.69
N ASP A 73 3.64 -11.73 -16.00
CA ASP A 73 3.37 -12.83 -16.92
C ASP A 73 3.67 -12.25 -18.30
N GLY A 74 4.75 -12.70 -18.95
CA GLY A 74 5.27 -12.15 -20.21
C GLY A 74 4.36 -12.38 -21.41
N ASP A 75 3.08 -12.00 -21.29
CA ASP A 75 2.14 -11.89 -22.37
C ASP A 75 2.30 -10.50 -22.97
N ASP A 76 3.32 -10.40 -23.83
CA ASP A 76 3.52 -9.29 -24.74
C ASP A 76 2.34 -9.34 -25.73
N GLY A 77 1.17 -8.87 -25.29
CA GLY A 77 -0.07 -8.80 -26.04
C GLY A 77 -0.04 -7.78 -27.19
N GLU A 78 1.08 -7.68 -27.89
CA GLU A 78 1.21 -6.99 -29.17
C GLU A 78 1.03 -8.00 -30.33
N ASP A 79 -0.12 -8.71 -30.42
CA ASP A 79 -0.44 -9.45 -31.67
C ASP A 79 -1.91 -9.84 -31.91
N GLU A 80 -2.90 -9.13 -31.33
CA GLU A 80 -4.33 -9.30 -31.71
C GLU A 80 -5.01 -8.01 -32.17
N ARG A 81 -4.30 -7.17 -32.94
CA ARG A 81 -4.91 -6.17 -33.81
C ARG A 81 -4.51 -6.43 -35.26
N ASP A 82 -5.22 -7.35 -35.91
CA ASP A 82 -5.58 -7.29 -37.34
C ASP A 82 -6.00 -8.67 -37.84
N ARG A 83 -7.28 -9.07 -37.70
CA ARG A 83 -7.97 -9.93 -38.68
C ARG A 83 -9.48 -9.67 -38.70
N GLU A 84 -9.88 -8.49 -39.14
CA GLU A 84 -11.12 -8.33 -39.90
C GLU A 84 -10.77 -8.37 -41.41
N ASN A 85 -10.92 -9.52 -42.06
CA ASN A 85 -11.64 -9.65 -43.34
C ASN A 85 -11.53 -11.05 -43.98
N GLU A 86 -12.58 -11.32 -44.76
CA GLU A 86 -13.05 -12.53 -45.41
C GLU A 86 -12.14 -13.14 -46.49
N ASP A 87 -12.51 -14.39 -46.84
CA ASP A 87 -12.39 -15.08 -48.14
C ASP A 87 -11.21 -16.00 -48.47
N ASP A 88 -11.58 -17.29 -48.59
CA ASP A 88 -11.21 -18.28 -49.61
C ASP A 88 -9.75 -18.39 -50.09
N ARG A 89 -9.11 -19.54 -49.77
CA ARG A 89 -8.68 -20.53 -50.79
C ARG A 89 -8.08 -21.81 -50.19
N GLU A 90 -8.51 -22.91 -50.79
CA GLU A 90 -8.02 -24.30 -50.71
C GLU A 90 -6.61 -24.48 -51.32
N ILE A 91 -5.92 -25.59 -50.96
CA ILE A 91 -4.69 -26.20 -51.54
C ILE A 91 -3.38 -25.64 -50.96
N GLY A 92 -2.37 -26.42 -50.53
CA GLY A 92 -2.04 -27.84 -50.62
C GLY A 92 -0.59 -28.07 -50.12
N ASP A 93 -0.21 -29.34 -50.09
CA ASP A 93 0.99 -29.98 -49.54
C ASP A 93 2.38 -29.36 -49.80
N ASP A 94 3.30 -29.75 -48.90
CA ASP A 94 4.78 -29.75 -48.99
C ASP A 94 5.57 -28.43 -48.95
N ARG A 95 6.28 -28.19 -47.83
CA ARG A 95 7.75 -28.33 -47.76
C ARG A 95 8.31 -28.04 -46.37
N GLU A 96 9.14 -28.99 -45.94
CA GLU A 96 10.17 -28.90 -44.90
C GLU A 96 11.05 -27.66 -45.13
N ASP A 97 11.27 -26.87 -44.09
CA ASP A 97 12.57 -26.23 -43.85
C ASP A 97 12.71 -25.97 -42.35
N GLU A 98 13.80 -26.51 -41.83
CA GLU A 98 14.29 -26.43 -40.46
C GLU A 98 14.68 -24.98 -40.14
N ASP A 99 13.99 -24.35 -39.20
CA ASP A 99 14.55 -23.23 -38.44
C ASP A 99 14.38 -23.53 -36.94
N ASP A 100 15.44 -24.17 -36.45
CA ASP A 100 15.82 -24.38 -35.06
C ASP A 100 15.96 -23.03 -34.37
N TRP A 101 14.84 -22.45 -33.91
CA TRP A 101 14.86 -21.39 -32.93
C TRP A 101 14.87 -22.05 -31.55
N GLU A 102 16.09 -22.26 -31.02
CA GLU A 102 16.30 -22.44 -29.59
C GLU A 102 15.61 -21.29 -28.86
N ASP A 103 14.43 -21.59 -28.32
CA ASP A 103 13.65 -20.73 -27.44
C ASP A 103 14.45 -20.53 -26.13
N GLU A 104 15.45 -19.64 -26.20
CA GLU A 104 16.22 -19.22 -25.03
C GLU A 104 15.29 -18.46 -24.08
N THR A 105 14.93 -19.19 -23.03
CA THR A 105 14.34 -18.77 -21.75
C THR A 105 12.82 -18.77 -21.67
N SER A 106 12.24 -19.98 -21.63
CA SER A 106 11.07 -20.19 -20.78
C SER A 106 11.44 -19.70 -19.36
N LYS A 107 10.97 -18.51 -18.95
CA LYS A 107 11.23 -17.96 -17.61
C LYS A 107 10.77 -19.01 -16.60
N SER A 108 11.72 -19.61 -15.87
CA SER A 108 11.40 -20.65 -14.88
C SER A 108 10.41 -20.10 -13.86
N SER A 109 9.36 -20.87 -13.56
CA SER A 109 8.35 -20.47 -12.57
C SER A 109 9.00 -20.15 -11.21
N CYS A 110 8.44 -19.17 -10.49
CA CYS A 110 8.91 -18.83 -9.16
C CYS A 110 8.72 -20.02 -8.20
N ASP A 111 9.81 -20.54 -7.65
CA ASP A 111 9.79 -21.68 -6.71
C ASP A 111 10.14 -21.28 -5.27
N ALA A 112 9.89 -20.01 -4.95
CA ALA A 112 10.16 -19.40 -3.65
C ALA A 112 11.64 -19.47 -3.20
N GLY A 113 12.57 -19.56 -4.15
CA GLY A 113 14.01 -19.53 -3.90
C GLY A 113 14.68 -20.89 -3.84
N LYS A 114 14.00 -21.98 -4.23
CA LYS A 114 14.64 -23.29 -4.36
C LYS A 114 15.66 -23.29 -5.48
N THR A 115 15.33 -22.66 -6.61
CA THR A 115 16.23 -22.46 -7.75
C THR A 115 16.31 -21.00 -8.17
N CYS A 116 15.22 -20.24 -8.06
CA CYS A 116 15.19 -18.84 -8.45
C CYS A 116 15.92 -17.92 -7.44
N LEU A 117 16.01 -16.63 -7.75
CA LEU A 117 16.69 -15.65 -6.88
C LEU A 117 15.89 -15.24 -5.63
N CYS A 118 14.60 -15.60 -5.57
CA CYS A 118 13.74 -15.19 -4.47
C CYS A 118 14.35 -15.57 -3.09
N ASN A 119 14.34 -14.64 -2.13
CA ASN A 119 14.90 -14.78 -0.77
C ASN A 119 16.44 -14.81 -0.66
N LYS A 120 17.20 -14.79 -1.76
CA LYS A 120 18.66 -14.70 -1.68
C LYS A 120 19.09 -13.30 -1.24
N PRO A 121 20.18 -13.15 -0.46
CA PRO A 121 20.67 -11.84 -0.03
C PRO A 121 21.02 -10.94 -1.22
N ALA A 122 20.50 -9.72 -1.24
CA ALA A 122 20.76 -8.77 -2.33
C ALA A 122 22.25 -8.44 -2.49
N ALA A 123 23.01 -8.45 -1.39
CA ALA A 123 24.45 -8.20 -1.41
C ALA A 123 25.25 -9.23 -2.25
N GLU A 124 24.71 -10.44 -2.44
CA GLU A 124 25.31 -11.50 -3.27
C GLU A 124 24.93 -11.34 -4.75
N HIS A 125 24.01 -10.43 -5.07
CA HIS A 125 23.44 -10.21 -6.40
C HIS A 125 23.36 -8.71 -6.73
N PRO A 126 24.49 -7.97 -6.78
CA PRO A 126 24.51 -6.50 -6.85
C PRO A 126 23.91 -5.92 -8.14
N ASN A 127 23.80 -6.72 -9.21
CA ASN A 127 23.22 -6.30 -10.48
C ASN A 127 21.72 -6.64 -10.60
N HIS A 128 21.14 -7.31 -9.61
CA HIS A 128 19.73 -7.70 -9.65
C HIS A 128 18.84 -6.52 -9.17
N PRO A 129 17.96 -5.97 -10.02
CA PRO A 129 17.24 -4.74 -9.69
C PRO A 129 16.08 -4.96 -8.72
N LEU A 130 15.48 -6.16 -8.72
CA LEU A 130 14.27 -6.43 -7.96
C LEU A 130 14.63 -6.90 -6.54
N ILE A 131 14.80 -5.93 -5.65
CA ILE A 131 15.14 -6.17 -4.25
C ILE A 131 14.16 -5.43 -3.33
N LEU A 132 13.82 -6.07 -2.20
CA LEU A 132 12.97 -5.52 -1.15
C LEU A 132 13.66 -5.71 0.20
N SER A 133 13.38 -4.84 1.16
CA SER A 133 13.69 -5.17 2.55
C SER A 133 12.88 -6.39 3.00
N ASN A 134 13.40 -7.18 3.95
CA ASN A 134 12.62 -8.28 4.54
C ASN A 134 11.33 -7.77 5.19
N ALA A 135 11.35 -6.55 5.78
CA ALA A 135 10.19 -5.90 6.35
C ALA A 135 9.13 -5.59 5.28
N GLY A 136 9.48 -4.90 4.19
CA GLY A 136 8.53 -4.59 3.12
C GLY A 136 7.98 -5.83 2.45
N LYS A 137 8.83 -6.84 2.21
CA LYS A 137 8.39 -8.15 1.72
C LYS A 137 7.39 -8.82 2.68
N SER A 138 7.71 -8.87 3.98
CA SER A 138 6.80 -9.44 4.99
C SER A 138 5.48 -8.68 5.03
N LYS A 139 5.52 -7.35 4.99
CA LYS A 139 4.34 -6.48 5.02
C LYS A 139 3.45 -6.72 3.79
N TRP A 140 4.05 -6.87 2.61
CA TRP A 140 3.35 -7.21 1.36
C TRP A 140 2.60 -8.54 1.47
N PHE A 141 3.25 -9.62 1.92
CA PHE A 141 2.58 -10.91 2.13
C PHE A 141 1.50 -10.85 3.21
N THR A 142 1.71 -10.04 4.26
CA THR A 142 0.66 -9.79 5.26
C THR A 142 -0.58 -9.16 4.64
N GLN A 143 -0.45 -8.29 3.62
CA GLN A 143 -1.62 -7.72 2.94
C GLN A 143 -2.40 -8.76 2.15
N HIS A 144 -1.74 -9.74 1.52
CA HIS A 144 -2.45 -10.86 0.88
C HIS A 144 -3.25 -11.66 1.90
N THR A 145 -2.68 -11.91 3.08
CA THR A 145 -3.46 -12.52 4.18
C THR A 145 -4.67 -11.66 4.55
N PHE A 146 -4.56 -10.33 4.58
CA PHE A 146 -5.70 -9.47 4.88
C PHE A 146 -6.79 -9.54 3.80
N LEU A 147 -6.41 -9.61 2.52
CA LEU A 147 -7.32 -9.74 1.39
C LEU A 147 -8.09 -11.05 1.44
N ASP A 148 -7.40 -12.17 1.67
CA ASP A 148 -8.01 -13.50 1.80
C ASP A 148 -9.11 -13.52 2.87
N LEU A 149 -8.86 -12.88 4.03
CA LEU A 149 -9.81 -12.80 5.13
C LEU A 149 -11.05 -11.95 4.82
N ARG A 150 -11.04 -11.21 3.72
CA ARG A 150 -12.13 -10.36 3.23
C ARG A 150 -12.81 -10.93 1.98
N CYS A 151 -12.31 -12.03 1.41
CA CYS A 151 -12.93 -12.71 0.27
C CYS A 151 -14.08 -13.62 0.74
N PRO A 152 -15.37 -13.30 0.48
CA PRO A 152 -16.49 -14.15 0.92
C PRO A 152 -16.45 -15.56 0.31
N ASP A 153 -15.93 -15.69 -0.91
CA ASP A 153 -15.81 -16.96 -1.61
C ASP A 153 -14.83 -17.91 -0.93
N ALA A 154 -13.74 -17.39 -0.35
CA ALA A 154 -12.81 -18.17 0.47
C ALA A 154 -13.48 -18.79 1.72
N PHE A 155 -14.62 -18.24 2.15
CA PHE A 155 -15.44 -18.76 3.24
C PHE A 155 -16.74 -19.42 2.78
N ARG A 156 -16.97 -19.59 1.47
CA ARG A 156 -18.22 -20.12 0.90
C ARG A 156 -19.45 -19.34 1.37
N MET A 157 -19.33 -18.02 1.33
CA MET A 157 -20.36 -17.08 1.78
C MET A 157 -20.75 -16.14 0.64
N TYR A 158 -21.98 -15.65 0.68
CA TYR A 158 -22.38 -14.43 0.00
C TYR A 158 -22.77 -13.38 1.03
N THR A 159 -22.19 -12.20 0.94
CA THR A 159 -22.48 -11.06 1.80
C THR A 159 -23.24 -10.00 1.02
N PHE A 160 -22.55 -9.27 0.16
CA PHE A 160 -23.06 -8.31 -0.82
C PHE A 160 -22.03 -8.18 -1.95
N ASN A 161 -22.44 -7.64 -3.10
CA ASN A 161 -21.65 -7.71 -4.34
C ASN A 161 -20.23 -7.13 -4.19
N ASP A 162 -20.10 -6.00 -3.49
CA ASP A 162 -18.86 -5.24 -3.47
C ASP A 162 -18.02 -5.54 -2.22
N HIS A 163 -18.36 -6.58 -1.45
CA HIS A 163 -17.69 -6.87 -0.17
C HIS A 163 -16.18 -7.02 -0.36
N GLU A 164 -15.77 -7.80 -1.36
CA GLU A 164 -14.35 -8.06 -1.61
C GLU A 164 -13.62 -6.80 -2.07
N GLY A 165 -14.24 -5.99 -2.94
CA GLY A 165 -13.69 -4.70 -3.39
C GLY A 165 -13.53 -3.70 -2.24
N TYR A 166 -14.57 -3.50 -1.43
CA TYR A 166 -14.45 -2.67 -0.23
C TYR A 166 -13.50 -3.27 0.82
N GLY A 167 -13.36 -4.60 0.83
CA GLY A 167 -12.36 -5.30 1.62
C GLY A 167 -10.95 -4.91 1.19
N ALA A 168 -10.66 -4.97 -0.10
CA ALA A 168 -9.39 -4.52 -0.66
C ALA A 168 -9.11 -3.04 -0.35
N LEU A 169 -10.14 -2.19 -0.43
CA LEU A 169 -10.05 -0.78 -0.03
C LEU A 169 -9.64 -0.64 1.44
N GLU A 170 -10.28 -1.36 2.35
CA GLU A 170 -9.95 -1.37 3.78
C GLU A 170 -8.48 -1.83 4.02
N VAL A 171 -7.97 -2.76 3.21
CA VAL A 171 -6.56 -3.21 3.27
C VAL A 171 -5.60 -2.11 2.87
N VAL A 172 -5.85 -1.39 1.77
CA VAL A 172 -4.99 -0.28 1.36
C VAL A 172 -5.05 0.87 2.37
N GLN A 173 -6.24 1.18 2.89
CA GLN A 173 -6.41 2.17 3.94
C GLN A 173 -5.62 1.84 5.22
N ASN A 174 -5.51 0.55 5.58
CA ASN A 174 -4.67 0.11 6.69
C ASN A 174 -3.18 0.42 6.46
N LEU A 175 -2.69 0.41 5.21
CA LEU A 175 -1.31 0.79 4.90
C LEU A 175 -1.07 2.29 5.17
N PHE A 176 -2.04 3.16 4.90
CA PHE A 176 -1.92 4.59 5.27
C PHE A 176 -1.82 4.78 6.77
N ILE A 177 -2.62 4.03 7.54
CA ILE A 177 -2.55 4.03 9.00
C ILE A 177 -1.19 3.52 9.47
N ASP A 178 -0.68 2.45 8.88
CA ASP A 178 0.64 1.91 9.19
C ASP A 178 1.76 2.92 8.92
N TYR A 179 1.68 3.67 7.83
CA TYR A 179 2.62 4.74 7.50
C TYR A 179 2.63 5.85 8.56
N VAL A 180 1.45 6.24 9.05
CA VAL A 180 1.30 7.26 10.11
C VAL A 180 1.80 6.74 11.46
N GLU A 181 1.42 5.51 11.83
CA GLU A 181 1.88 4.85 13.06
C GLU A 181 3.42 4.70 13.09
N ALA A 182 4.04 4.51 11.92
CA ALA A 182 5.47 4.41 11.73
C ALA A 182 6.21 5.77 11.62
N SER A 183 5.54 6.90 11.88
CA SER A 183 6.10 8.26 11.67
C SER A 183 7.48 8.52 12.31
N PHE A 184 7.84 7.84 13.39
CA PHE A 184 9.16 7.96 14.03
C PHE A 184 10.24 7.04 13.44
N TYR A 185 9.86 6.11 12.56
CA TYR A 185 10.72 5.06 12.02
C TYR A 185 10.65 5.04 10.49
N TRP A 186 11.53 5.82 9.85
CA TRP A 186 11.55 5.94 8.39
C TRP A 186 11.70 4.58 7.70
N GLN A 187 12.45 3.61 8.28
CA GLN A 187 12.59 2.27 7.70
C GLN A 187 11.26 1.52 7.63
N GLU A 188 10.41 1.68 8.63
CA GLU A 188 9.10 1.04 8.67
C GLU A 188 8.12 1.74 7.72
N GLN A 189 8.18 3.07 7.61
CA GLN A 189 7.45 3.79 6.57
C GLN A 189 7.88 3.37 5.16
N TRP A 190 9.19 3.20 4.93
CA TRP A 190 9.69 2.69 3.66
C TRP A 190 9.19 1.26 3.38
N ALA A 191 9.17 0.39 4.39
CA ALA A 191 8.59 -0.95 4.27
C ALA A 191 7.10 -0.92 3.90
N VAL A 192 6.35 0.08 4.38
CA VAL A 192 4.97 0.32 3.95
C VAL A 192 4.92 0.72 2.47
N CYS A 193 5.74 1.67 2.02
CA CYS A 193 5.81 2.06 0.60
C CYS A 193 6.22 0.90 -0.32
N GLU A 194 7.19 0.08 0.10
CA GLU A 194 7.57 -1.16 -0.59
C GLU A 194 6.36 -2.09 -0.73
N ALA A 195 5.64 -2.32 0.36
CA ALA A 195 4.47 -3.21 0.35
C ALA A 195 3.32 -2.66 -0.49
N THR A 196 3.04 -1.36 -0.42
CA THR A 196 2.03 -0.70 -1.24
C THR A 196 2.35 -0.84 -2.72
N ALA A 197 3.57 -0.52 -3.14
CA ALA A 197 4.00 -0.66 -4.53
C ALA A 197 3.82 -2.11 -5.02
N MET A 198 4.28 -3.09 -4.25
CA MET A 198 4.20 -4.50 -4.63
C MET A 198 2.76 -5.04 -4.63
N LEU A 199 1.89 -4.52 -3.75
CA LEU A 199 0.48 -4.88 -3.71
C LEU A 199 -0.26 -4.39 -4.96
N TYR A 200 -0.05 -3.13 -5.35
CA TYR A 200 -0.63 -2.56 -6.56
C TYR A 200 -0.06 -3.16 -7.85
N MET A 201 1.21 -3.55 -7.86
CA MET A 201 1.83 -4.27 -8.98
C MET A 201 1.42 -5.74 -9.08
N SER A 202 0.44 -6.19 -8.29
CA SER A 202 -0.14 -7.53 -8.31
C SER A 202 -1.62 -7.50 -8.70
N ASP A 203 -2.14 -8.64 -9.11
CA ASP A 203 -3.57 -8.85 -9.38
C ASP A 203 -4.43 -8.87 -8.10
N ALA A 204 -3.81 -8.86 -6.92
CA ALA A 204 -4.49 -8.96 -5.63
C ALA A 204 -5.50 -7.82 -5.35
N LEU A 205 -5.35 -6.67 -6.00
CA LEU A 205 -6.28 -5.54 -5.89
C LEU A 205 -7.30 -5.46 -7.04
N ALA A 206 -7.36 -6.45 -7.93
CA ALA A 206 -8.38 -6.54 -8.98
C ALA A 206 -9.82 -6.35 -8.47
N PRO A 207 -10.20 -6.78 -7.25
CA PRO A 207 -11.52 -6.51 -6.68
C PRO A 207 -11.91 -5.03 -6.61
N LEU A 208 -10.95 -4.09 -6.58
CA LEU A 208 -11.24 -2.65 -6.58
C LEU A 208 -11.98 -2.20 -7.85
N ASN A 209 -11.77 -2.86 -8.99
CA ASN A 209 -12.44 -2.55 -10.26
C ASN A 209 -13.95 -2.83 -10.24
N PHE A 210 -14.44 -3.52 -9.21
CA PHE A 210 -15.86 -3.86 -9.06
C PHE A 210 -16.56 -3.05 -7.96
N VAL A 211 -15.88 -2.08 -7.35
CA VAL A 211 -16.46 -1.19 -6.33
C VAL A 211 -17.35 -0.15 -7.01
N ASP A 212 -18.57 0.03 -6.51
CA ASP A 212 -19.53 1.02 -7.03
C ASP A 212 -19.16 2.49 -6.72
N ASP A 213 -18.19 2.72 -5.85
CA ASP A 213 -17.59 4.02 -5.51
C ASP A 213 -16.22 4.20 -6.19
N ALA A 214 -16.24 4.49 -7.50
CA ALA A 214 -15.03 4.73 -8.28
C ALA A 214 -14.21 5.94 -7.79
N ASP A 215 -14.89 6.95 -7.22
CA ASP A 215 -14.24 8.14 -6.66
C ASP A 215 -13.36 7.75 -5.46
N ALA A 216 -13.83 6.87 -4.57
CA ALA A 216 -13.03 6.36 -3.46
C ALA A 216 -11.83 5.53 -3.93
N VAL A 217 -11.98 4.70 -4.96
CA VAL A 217 -10.87 3.92 -5.54
C VAL A 217 -9.80 4.85 -6.09
N TYR A 218 -10.21 5.83 -6.89
CA TYR A 218 -9.32 6.84 -7.46
C TYR A 218 -8.59 7.65 -6.37
N ALA A 219 -9.34 8.19 -5.39
CA ALA A 219 -8.76 8.95 -4.29
C ALA A 219 -7.76 8.14 -3.46
N THR A 220 -7.97 6.82 -3.36
CA THR A 220 -7.04 5.91 -2.67
C THR A 220 -5.72 5.79 -3.40
N LEU A 221 -5.76 5.64 -4.73
CA LEU A 221 -4.57 5.55 -5.57
C LEU A 221 -3.76 6.85 -5.52
N VAL A 222 -4.43 7.99 -5.65
CA VAL A 222 -3.82 9.32 -5.52
C VAL A 222 -3.18 9.50 -4.14
N LEU A 223 -3.88 9.10 -3.07
CA LEU A 223 -3.33 9.20 -1.72
C LEU A 223 -2.11 8.30 -1.52
N ALA A 224 -2.06 7.12 -2.16
CA ALA A 224 -0.88 6.26 -2.17
C ALA A 224 0.32 6.93 -2.89
N GLY A 225 0.08 7.62 -4.00
CA GLY A 225 1.10 8.44 -4.68
C GLY A 225 1.62 9.58 -3.80
N ARG A 226 0.71 10.34 -3.16
CA ARG A 226 1.05 11.42 -2.22
C ARG A 226 1.81 10.91 -0.98
N MET A 227 1.42 9.75 -0.42
CA MET A 227 2.16 9.08 0.66
C MET A 227 3.61 8.82 0.25
N PHE A 228 3.82 8.36 -0.99
CA PHE A 228 5.16 8.07 -1.48
C PHE A 228 5.98 9.34 -1.72
N LEU A 229 5.38 10.41 -2.25
CA LEU A 229 6.04 11.71 -2.35
C LEU A 229 6.47 12.25 -0.97
N ALA A 230 5.60 12.15 0.04
CA ALA A 230 5.93 12.49 1.42
C ALA A 230 7.11 11.66 1.96
N MET A 231 7.17 10.38 1.61
CA MET A 231 8.29 9.50 1.96
C MET A 231 9.58 9.93 1.27
N LEU A 232 9.55 10.30 -0.01
CA LEU A 232 10.71 10.82 -0.74
C LEU A 232 11.22 12.12 -0.11
N ALA A 233 10.34 13.08 0.19
CA ALA A 233 10.70 14.31 0.89
C ALA A 233 11.34 14.03 2.26
N LYS A 234 10.82 13.04 3.00
CA LYS A 234 11.42 12.62 4.27
C LYS A 234 12.82 12.01 4.09
N LEU A 235 13.01 11.13 3.09
CA LEU A 235 14.33 10.57 2.79
C LEU A 235 15.31 11.65 2.35
N GLU A 236 14.87 12.64 1.58
CA GLU A 236 15.66 13.80 1.20
C GLU A 236 16.13 14.58 2.43
N HIS A 237 15.21 14.89 3.34
CA HIS A 237 15.50 15.56 4.60
C HIS A 237 16.51 14.78 5.46
N LEU A 238 16.45 13.45 5.44
CA LEU A 238 17.40 12.56 6.13
C LEU A 238 18.73 12.35 5.38
N ASN A 239 18.92 12.95 4.20
CA ASN A 239 20.05 12.70 3.28
C ASN A 239 20.14 11.25 2.76
N LEU A 240 19.01 10.57 2.66
CA LEU A 240 18.88 9.18 2.21
C LEU A 240 18.45 9.05 0.74
N LEU A 241 18.08 10.13 0.05
CA LEU A 241 17.92 10.11 -1.41
C LEU A 241 19.27 10.30 -2.09
N THR A 242 20.10 9.25 -2.12
CA THR A 242 21.35 9.26 -2.88
C THR A 242 21.59 7.87 -3.49
N PRO A 243 22.39 7.76 -4.57
CA PRO A 243 22.69 6.45 -5.17
C PRO A 243 23.42 5.49 -4.21
N ASP A 244 24.18 6.02 -3.25
CA ASP A 244 24.95 5.24 -2.26
C ASP A 244 24.18 5.04 -0.93
N SER A 245 22.91 5.44 -0.87
CA SER A 245 22.05 5.39 0.32
C SER A 245 21.97 4.01 0.96
N GLU A 246 21.64 3.96 2.25
CA GLU A 246 21.23 2.71 2.91
C GLU A 246 19.90 2.16 2.36
N VAL A 247 19.09 2.99 1.71
CA VAL A 247 17.89 2.58 0.98
C VAL A 247 18.28 2.02 -0.39
N LYS A 248 18.48 0.70 -0.47
CA LYS A 248 19.12 0.06 -1.63
C LYS A 248 18.24 -0.05 -2.88
N ASN A 249 16.92 0.10 -2.74
CA ASN A 249 15.95 -0.15 -3.80
C ASN A 249 15.16 1.10 -4.23
N LEU A 250 15.71 2.30 -4.02
CA LEU A 250 15.07 3.57 -4.41
C LEU A 250 14.59 3.55 -5.86
N GLY A 251 15.49 3.26 -6.80
CA GLY A 251 15.18 3.24 -8.22
C GLY A 251 14.11 2.24 -8.61
N PHE A 252 14.03 1.12 -7.89
CA PHE A 252 13.00 0.10 -8.11
C PHE A 252 11.63 0.57 -7.64
N ILE A 253 11.51 1.03 -6.39
CA ILE A 253 10.23 1.45 -5.81
C ILE A 253 9.70 2.72 -6.49
N MET A 254 10.58 3.67 -6.84
CA MET A 254 10.19 4.86 -7.61
C MET A 254 9.62 4.48 -8.97
N ALA A 255 10.27 3.57 -9.69
CA ALA A 255 9.78 3.06 -10.96
C ALA A 255 8.44 2.31 -10.80
N SER A 256 8.24 1.57 -9.71
CA SER A 256 6.98 0.86 -9.44
C SER A 256 5.80 1.82 -9.26
N TYR A 257 5.98 2.93 -8.53
CA TYR A 257 4.91 3.94 -8.38
C TYR A 257 4.61 4.68 -9.69
N ILE A 258 5.63 4.95 -10.52
CA ILE A 258 5.41 5.52 -11.86
C ILE A 258 4.64 4.53 -12.75
N LYS A 259 5.06 3.25 -12.78
CA LYS A 259 4.39 2.21 -13.54
C LYS A 259 2.93 2.03 -13.11
N LEU A 260 2.68 2.05 -11.80
CA LEU A 260 1.34 1.99 -11.23
C LEU A 260 0.41 3.06 -11.84
N ALA A 261 0.83 4.34 -11.83
CA ALA A 261 0.00 5.40 -12.38
C ALA A 261 -0.30 5.25 -13.87
N ALA A 262 0.68 4.75 -14.64
CA ALA A 262 0.48 4.47 -16.06
C ALA A 262 -0.44 3.27 -16.31
N THR A 263 -0.36 2.22 -15.48
CA THR A 263 -1.23 1.04 -15.59
C THR A 263 -2.70 1.36 -15.26
N GLU A 264 -2.92 2.24 -14.29
CA GLU A 264 -4.26 2.67 -13.87
C GLU A 264 -4.81 3.84 -14.73
N ASP A 265 -4.08 4.23 -15.79
CA ASP A 265 -4.46 5.28 -16.74
C ASP A 265 -4.87 6.61 -16.07
N ILE A 266 -4.24 6.94 -14.94
CA ILE A 266 -4.60 8.13 -14.17
C ILE A 266 -3.90 9.42 -14.61
N LEU A 267 -2.90 9.30 -15.50
CA LEU A 267 -2.12 10.44 -16.00
C LEU A 267 -2.99 11.43 -16.80
N ASP A 268 -4.03 10.94 -17.47
CA ASP A 268 -4.95 11.75 -18.29
C ASP A 268 -6.12 12.35 -17.49
N LEU A 269 -6.22 12.01 -16.20
CA LEU A 269 -7.25 12.56 -15.31
C LEU A 269 -6.81 13.96 -14.87
N HIS A 270 -7.35 14.99 -15.52
CA HIS A 270 -7.22 16.39 -15.13
C HIS A 270 -7.93 16.66 -13.79
N ASP A 271 -7.27 16.25 -12.70
CA ASP A 271 -7.85 16.18 -11.35
C ASP A 271 -7.58 17.46 -10.52
N ILE A 272 -8.02 17.41 -9.26
CA ILE A 272 -7.84 18.44 -8.24
C ILE A 272 -6.39 18.92 -8.21
N THR A 273 -6.28 20.24 -8.24
CA THR A 273 -5.02 20.97 -8.12
C THR A 273 -4.90 21.53 -6.71
N ASP A 274 -3.81 21.18 -6.03
CA ASP A 274 -3.44 21.75 -4.73
C ASP A 274 -2.28 22.74 -4.90
N GLU A 275 -2.10 23.62 -3.92
CA GLU A 275 -0.92 24.48 -3.84
C GLU A 275 0.05 23.94 -2.77
N VAL A 276 1.25 23.57 -3.19
CA VAL A 276 2.33 23.11 -2.32
C VAL A 276 3.27 24.29 -2.05
N LYS A 277 3.53 24.63 -0.79
CA LYS A 277 4.45 25.74 -0.48
C LYS A 277 5.88 25.39 -0.87
N LYS A 278 6.59 26.37 -1.45
CA LYS A 278 8.03 26.28 -1.64
C LYS A 278 8.72 26.49 -0.28
N ASN A 279 9.63 25.60 0.07
CA ASN A 279 10.43 25.69 1.29
C ASN A 279 11.65 26.62 1.12
N ASN A 280 11.45 27.76 0.47
CA ASN A 280 12.50 28.74 0.13
C ASN A 280 12.41 30.03 0.97
N GLY A 281 11.58 30.03 2.02
CA GLY A 281 11.33 31.19 2.87
C GLY A 281 10.48 32.30 2.23
N THR A 282 9.82 32.01 1.10
CA THR A 282 8.88 32.90 0.42
C THR A 282 7.43 32.37 0.50
N ASP A 283 6.46 33.18 0.08
CA ASP A 283 5.05 32.75 -0.07
C ASP A 283 4.78 32.07 -1.42
N GLU A 284 5.81 31.71 -2.18
CA GLU A 284 5.65 31.03 -3.47
C GLU A 284 5.14 29.59 -3.28
N THR A 285 4.31 29.15 -4.21
CA THR A 285 3.73 27.80 -4.24
C THR A 285 4.05 27.10 -5.57
N ILE A 286 4.09 25.77 -5.52
CA ILE A 286 4.10 24.85 -6.66
C ILE A 286 2.66 24.40 -6.85
N THR A 287 2.17 24.52 -8.08
CA THR A 287 0.89 23.94 -8.48
C THR A 287 1.07 22.43 -8.58
N PHE A 288 0.36 21.68 -7.74
CA PHE A 288 0.42 20.21 -7.72
C PHE A 288 -0.89 19.61 -8.18
N VAL A 289 -0.90 18.95 -9.33
CA VAL A 289 -2.03 18.13 -9.77
C VAL A 289 -1.89 16.76 -9.14
N ARG A 290 -2.93 16.31 -8.45
CA ARG A 290 -2.90 15.09 -7.64
C ARG A 290 -2.52 13.82 -8.42
N SER A 291 -3.01 13.67 -9.65
CA SER A 291 -2.67 12.58 -10.59
C SER A 291 -1.25 12.65 -11.14
N ASP A 292 -0.60 13.81 -11.09
CA ASP A 292 0.74 14.06 -11.66
C ASP A 292 1.89 13.70 -10.69
N PHE A 293 1.60 12.93 -9.63
CA PHE A 293 2.65 12.43 -8.74
C PHE A 293 3.80 11.67 -9.47
N PRO A 294 3.59 10.95 -10.60
CA PRO A 294 4.68 10.28 -11.31
C PRO A 294 5.76 11.23 -11.85
N SER A 295 5.36 12.39 -12.39
CA SER A 295 6.31 13.41 -12.88
C SER A 295 7.15 13.96 -11.74
N HIS A 296 6.56 14.15 -10.56
CA HIS A 296 7.27 14.57 -9.35
C HIS A 296 8.23 13.49 -8.82
N ILE A 297 7.87 12.20 -8.91
CA ILE A 297 8.79 11.09 -8.61
C ILE A 297 9.98 11.11 -9.58
N LEU A 298 9.73 11.29 -10.88
CA LEU A 298 10.77 11.41 -11.91
C LEU A 298 11.71 12.60 -11.62
N ALA A 299 11.16 13.74 -11.21
CA ALA A 299 11.93 14.92 -10.83
C ALA A 299 12.83 14.65 -9.61
N TYR A 300 12.34 13.95 -8.57
CA TYR A 300 13.20 13.48 -7.46
C TYR A 300 14.31 12.56 -7.96
N ALA A 301 14.01 11.62 -8.86
CA ALA A 301 15.00 10.68 -9.39
C ALA A 301 16.11 11.42 -10.15
N LYS A 302 15.75 12.39 -11.00
CA LYS A 302 16.69 13.24 -11.74
C LYS A 302 17.54 14.10 -10.80
N LYS A 303 16.91 14.79 -9.84
CA LYS A 303 17.59 15.66 -8.86
C LYS A 303 18.70 14.93 -8.10
N TYR A 304 18.46 13.66 -7.76
CA TYR A 304 19.37 12.83 -6.96
C TYR A 304 20.16 11.79 -7.76
N ASN A 305 20.08 11.84 -9.09
CA ASN A 305 20.75 10.89 -10.01
C ASN A 305 20.46 9.42 -9.66
N ILE A 306 19.21 9.13 -9.30
CA ILE A 306 18.72 7.78 -8.99
C ILE A 306 18.29 7.13 -10.31
N LYS A 307 18.91 6.01 -10.66
CA LYS A 307 18.53 5.23 -11.84
C LYS A 307 17.24 4.45 -11.57
N LEU A 308 16.19 4.72 -12.34
CA LEU A 308 14.95 3.94 -12.34
C LEU A 308 15.18 2.56 -12.97
N VAL A 309 14.70 1.50 -12.33
CA VAL A 309 14.94 0.10 -12.75
C VAL A 309 13.76 -0.81 -12.35
N GLY A 310 13.64 -1.98 -12.97
CA GLY A 310 12.76 -3.05 -12.50
C GLY A 310 11.54 -3.29 -13.40
N PRO A 311 10.50 -2.44 -13.38
CA PRO A 311 9.32 -2.60 -14.23
C PRO A 311 9.62 -2.56 -15.74
N THR A 312 9.02 -3.50 -16.47
CA THR A 312 9.09 -3.57 -17.93
C THR A 312 8.44 -2.35 -18.57
N GLY A 313 9.12 -1.76 -19.56
CA GLY A 313 8.63 -0.59 -20.30
C GLY A 313 8.72 0.74 -19.56
N ILE A 314 9.41 0.80 -18.41
CA ILE A 314 9.54 2.05 -17.64
C ILE A 314 10.13 3.20 -18.46
N ASP A 315 11.10 2.92 -19.34
CA ASP A 315 11.74 3.95 -20.18
C ASP A 315 10.73 4.64 -21.11
N LYS A 316 9.76 3.90 -21.66
CA LYS A 316 8.67 4.48 -22.48
C LYS A 316 7.74 5.35 -21.64
N ILE A 317 7.38 4.89 -20.44
CA ILE A 317 6.45 5.61 -19.56
C ILE A 317 7.04 6.96 -19.15
N ILE A 318 8.35 7.02 -18.84
CA ILE A 318 8.99 8.27 -18.40
C ILE A 318 9.21 9.28 -19.54
N GLU A 319 9.15 8.85 -20.81
CA GLU A 319 9.21 9.75 -21.97
C GLU A 319 7.94 10.62 -22.08
N ASP A 320 6.80 10.12 -21.59
CA ASP A 320 5.51 10.80 -21.63
C ASP A 320 5.24 11.69 -20.39
N LEU A 321 6.10 11.64 -19.37
CA LEU A 321 5.96 12.44 -18.14
C LEU A 321 6.54 13.85 -18.31
N ASP A 322 6.02 14.80 -17.52
CA ASP A 322 6.57 16.15 -17.44
C ASP A 322 8.00 16.11 -16.88
N ASP A 323 8.97 16.47 -17.72
CA ASP A 323 10.38 16.49 -17.35
C ASP A 323 10.82 17.77 -16.64
N GLU A 324 9.94 18.77 -16.56
CA GLU A 324 10.11 20.06 -15.90
C GLU A 324 9.38 20.16 -14.55
N ALA A 325 8.69 19.10 -14.11
CA ALA A 325 7.97 19.07 -12.84
C ALA A 325 8.84 19.53 -11.66
N GLU A 326 8.34 20.50 -10.88
CA GLU A 326 9.07 21.08 -9.76
C GLU A 326 8.94 20.22 -8.50
N VAL A 327 10.05 19.91 -7.83
CA VAL A 327 10.03 19.35 -6.47
C VAL A 327 10.24 20.46 -5.44
N PRO A 328 9.53 20.42 -4.29
CA PRO A 328 9.77 21.33 -3.19
C PRO A 328 11.25 21.36 -2.79
N GLU A 329 11.71 22.52 -2.33
CA GLU A 329 13.02 22.60 -1.72
C GLU A 329 13.05 21.77 -0.43
N ARG A 330 14.23 21.25 -0.11
CA ARG A 330 14.42 20.50 1.12
C ARG A 330 14.16 21.42 2.31
N ASP A 331 13.27 21.01 3.20
CA ASP A 331 13.04 21.73 4.45
C ASP A 331 14.26 21.72 5.38
N GLU A 332 14.53 22.89 5.96
CA GLU A 332 15.36 23.03 7.17
C GLU A 332 14.60 22.51 8.42
N GLU A 333 15.30 22.32 9.53
CA GLU A 333 14.69 21.77 10.77
C GLU A 333 13.68 22.74 11.42
N PRO A 334 12.49 22.28 11.86
CA PRO A 334 11.99 20.90 11.81
C PRO A 334 11.40 20.52 10.44
N PHE A 335 11.55 19.24 10.05
CA PHE A 335 10.92 18.71 8.83
C PHE A 335 9.41 18.98 8.78
N GLY A 336 8.97 19.72 7.76
CA GLY A 336 7.60 19.76 7.28
C GLY A 336 7.45 18.79 6.11
N ASP A 337 6.33 18.07 6.04
CA ASP A 337 6.00 17.32 4.82
C ASP A 337 5.43 18.30 3.79
N PRO A 338 6.16 18.63 2.70
CA PRO A 338 5.69 19.61 1.73
C PRO A 338 4.51 19.07 0.91
N TRP A 339 4.36 17.75 0.82
CA TRP A 339 3.27 17.12 0.08
C TRP A 339 1.96 17.05 0.87
N ASN A 340 1.98 17.53 2.11
CA ASN A 340 0.85 17.64 3.02
C ASN A 340 0.02 16.35 3.13
N PHE A 341 0.70 15.20 3.27
CA PHE A 341 0.04 13.90 3.36
C PHE A 341 -0.89 13.79 4.57
N ALA A 342 -0.54 14.45 5.69
CA ALA A 342 -1.35 14.42 6.90
C ALA A 342 -2.75 15.02 6.66
N ASP A 343 -2.84 16.25 6.14
CA ASP A 343 -4.12 16.89 5.85
C ASP A 343 -4.85 16.17 4.71
N ALA A 344 -4.13 15.70 3.68
CA ALA A 344 -4.74 14.92 2.60
C ALA A 344 -5.34 13.59 3.09
N SER A 345 -4.73 12.96 4.10
CA SER A 345 -5.27 11.76 4.74
C SER A 345 -6.51 12.07 5.57
N GLU A 346 -6.57 13.23 6.23
CA GLU A 346 -7.76 13.68 6.96
C GLU A 346 -8.90 13.99 5.98
N GLU A 347 -8.63 14.73 4.90
CA GLU A 347 -9.58 15.00 3.81
C GLU A 347 -10.13 13.69 3.23
N TYR A 348 -9.24 12.75 2.90
CA TYR A 348 -9.63 11.43 2.40
C TYR A 348 -10.53 10.70 3.42
N ALA A 349 -10.16 10.70 4.70
CA ALA A 349 -10.96 10.04 5.72
C ALA A 349 -12.34 10.69 5.87
N ASP A 350 -12.44 12.02 5.82
CA ASP A 350 -13.71 12.72 5.91
C ASP A 350 -14.65 12.41 4.73
N ASN A 351 -14.09 12.22 3.54
CA ASN A 351 -14.86 11.97 2.32
C ASN A 351 -15.16 10.48 2.08
N HIS A 352 -14.23 9.59 2.42
CA HIS A 352 -14.25 8.18 1.98
C HIS A 352 -14.18 7.16 3.11
N ALA A 353 -13.93 7.55 4.37
CA ALA A 353 -14.11 6.60 5.45
C ALA A 353 -15.61 6.30 5.55
N CYS A 354 -16.02 5.07 5.28
CA CYS A 354 -17.38 4.64 5.51
C CYS A 354 -17.46 3.17 5.92
N CYS A 355 -18.50 2.83 6.68
CA CYS A 355 -18.75 1.44 7.08
C CYS A 355 -19.50 0.71 5.97
N HIS A 356 -18.78 -0.07 5.16
CA HIS A 356 -19.38 -0.85 4.07
C HIS A 356 -20.16 -2.10 4.55
N ASN A 357 -20.20 -2.38 5.86
CA ASN A 357 -20.85 -3.57 6.42
C ASN A 357 -22.38 -3.50 6.53
N GLY A 358 -23.03 -2.48 5.96
CA GLY A 358 -24.48 -2.27 6.02
C GLY A 358 -25.04 -1.98 7.43
N ARG A 359 -24.20 -1.89 8.47
CA ARG A 359 -24.61 -1.58 9.85
C ARG A 359 -24.64 -0.07 10.03
N LYS A 360 -25.80 0.53 9.75
CA LYS A 360 -26.05 1.97 9.97
C LYS A 360 -25.69 2.39 11.40
N GLY A 361 -24.96 3.50 11.54
CA GLY A 361 -24.82 4.25 12.80
C GLY A 361 -23.48 4.16 13.52
N PHE A 362 -22.47 3.46 12.98
CA PHE A 362 -21.09 3.56 13.47
C PHE A 362 -20.37 4.72 12.80
N LYS A 363 -19.48 5.39 13.53
CA LYS A 363 -18.61 6.42 12.95
C LYS A 363 -17.78 5.79 11.84
N SER A 364 -17.71 6.49 10.73
CA SER A 364 -16.70 6.26 9.70
C SER A 364 -15.32 6.23 10.34
N GLN A 365 -14.58 5.14 10.13
CA GLN A 365 -13.19 5.02 10.51
C GLN A 365 -12.44 4.51 9.28
N LEU A 366 -11.30 5.13 8.99
CA LEU A 366 -10.38 4.68 7.96
C LEU A 366 -9.83 3.29 8.33
N GLY A 367 -9.82 2.35 7.40
CA GLY A 367 -9.26 1.01 7.61
C GLY A 367 -9.93 0.23 8.74
N GLY A 368 -9.16 -0.65 9.38
CA GLY A 368 -9.63 -1.58 10.40
C GLY A 368 -9.86 -2.99 9.88
N ASP A 369 -10.78 -3.73 10.51
CA ASP A 369 -11.11 -5.13 10.20
C ASP A 369 -12.61 -5.41 10.16
N THR A 370 -13.37 -4.43 9.69
CA THR A 370 -14.82 -4.52 9.66
C THR A 370 -15.30 -5.54 8.63
N LEU A 371 -14.57 -5.67 7.52
CA LEU A 371 -14.85 -6.63 6.44
C LEU A 371 -14.07 -7.94 6.57
N ASP A 372 -13.16 -8.05 7.54
CA ASP A 372 -12.52 -9.31 7.91
C ASP A 372 -13.58 -10.27 8.47
N ILE A 373 -13.85 -11.35 7.75
CA ILE A 373 -14.91 -12.32 8.07
C ILE A 373 -14.64 -13.03 9.41
N THR A 374 -13.40 -13.08 9.87
CA THR A 374 -13.04 -13.69 11.16
C THR A 374 -13.53 -12.88 12.36
N THR A 375 -13.76 -11.57 12.19
CA THR A 375 -14.28 -10.68 13.24
C THR A 375 -15.80 -10.79 13.41
N TRP A 376 -16.48 -11.38 12.44
CA TRP A 376 -17.94 -11.49 12.43
C TRP A 376 -18.44 -12.44 13.52
N SER A 377 -19.70 -12.25 13.93
CA SER A 377 -20.33 -13.23 14.83
C SER A 377 -20.59 -14.54 14.08
N SER A 378 -20.62 -15.65 14.82
CA SER A 378 -21.00 -16.96 14.25
C SER A 378 -22.40 -16.92 13.61
N ALA A 379 -23.31 -16.12 14.16
CA ALA A 379 -24.66 -15.97 13.61
C ALA A 379 -24.64 -15.21 12.27
N ASP A 380 -23.83 -14.16 12.15
CA ASP A 380 -23.70 -13.39 10.92
C ASP A 380 -23.07 -14.22 9.80
N ARG A 381 -22.00 -14.96 10.10
CA ARG A 381 -21.38 -15.85 9.11
C ARG A 381 -22.33 -16.96 8.65
N LYS A 382 -23.06 -17.61 9.57
CA LYS A 382 -24.10 -18.59 9.21
C LYS A 382 -25.16 -18.03 8.30
N LYS A 383 -25.60 -16.79 8.54
CA LYS A 383 -26.61 -16.13 7.73
C LYS A 383 -26.13 -15.89 6.29
N ALA A 384 -24.86 -15.58 6.11
CA ALA A 384 -24.24 -15.33 4.80
C ALA A 384 -23.68 -16.60 4.13
N SER A 385 -23.47 -17.69 4.86
CA SER A 385 -22.98 -18.97 4.31
C SER A 385 -23.98 -19.64 3.37
N PHE A 386 -23.48 -20.32 2.33
CA PHE A 386 -24.33 -21.05 1.38
C PHE A 386 -25.03 -22.27 1.99
N ASP A 387 -24.46 -22.90 3.02
CA ASP A 387 -25.02 -24.11 3.65
C ASP A 387 -25.68 -23.85 5.02
N GLY A 388 -25.77 -22.59 5.44
CA GLY A 388 -26.32 -22.17 6.72
C GLY A 388 -25.45 -22.48 7.94
N LYS A 389 -24.18 -22.90 7.74
CA LYS A 389 -23.24 -23.22 8.82
C LYS A 389 -22.18 -22.14 8.98
N ASP A 390 -21.54 -22.12 10.15
CA ASP A 390 -20.41 -21.22 10.36
C ASP A 390 -19.22 -21.81 9.60
N PRO A 391 -18.66 -21.12 8.60
CA PRO A 391 -17.51 -21.63 7.84
C PRO A 391 -16.25 -21.69 8.70
N LEU A 392 -16.24 -21.00 9.85
CA LEU A 392 -15.20 -21.18 10.86
C LEU A 392 -15.66 -22.22 11.87
N GLY A 393 -14.95 -23.34 11.96
CA GLY A 393 -15.17 -24.35 13.01
C GLY A 393 -14.77 -23.83 14.40
N LYS A 394 -14.87 -24.69 15.41
CA LYS A 394 -14.52 -24.31 16.78
C LYS A 394 -13.01 -24.13 16.94
N GLU A 395 -12.24 -25.01 16.34
CA GLU A 395 -10.78 -25.02 16.45
C GLU A 395 -10.17 -23.77 15.80
N GLU A 396 -10.63 -23.38 14.61
CA GLU A 396 -10.16 -22.17 13.92
C GLU A 396 -10.49 -20.92 14.74
N ARG A 397 -11.71 -20.80 15.28
CA ARG A 397 -12.08 -19.64 16.11
C ARG A 397 -11.29 -19.58 17.40
N ASP A 398 -10.97 -20.72 18.01
CA ASP A 398 -10.17 -20.75 19.23
C ASP A 398 -8.69 -20.47 18.92
N ALA A 399 -8.18 -20.91 17.76
CA ALA A 399 -6.85 -20.57 17.25
C ALA A 399 -6.71 -19.06 17.02
N ILE A 400 -7.68 -18.41 16.35
CA ILE A 400 -7.67 -16.95 16.13
C ILE A 400 -7.69 -16.21 17.48
N LYS A 401 -8.51 -16.63 18.44
CA LYS A 401 -8.52 -16.02 19.79
C LYS A 401 -7.17 -16.12 20.51
N ASN A 402 -6.40 -17.18 20.22
CA ASN A 402 -5.09 -17.42 20.80
C ASN A 402 -3.95 -16.74 20.03
N GLY A 403 -4.26 -15.92 19.01
CA GLY A 403 -3.26 -15.16 18.28
C GLY A 403 -2.65 -15.89 17.07
N LEU A 404 -3.22 -17.02 16.64
CA LEU A 404 -2.72 -17.74 15.46
C LEU A 404 -3.17 -17.06 14.16
N ILE A 405 -2.30 -17.10 13.16
CA ILE A 405 -2.54 -16.58 11.81
C ILE A 405 -3.38 -17.59 11.04
N MET A 406 -4.37 -17.09 10.30
CA MET A 406 -5.15 -17.88 9.36
C MET A 406 -4.64 -17.60 7.95
N TYR A 407 -4.04 -18.61 7.33
CA TYR A 407 -3.76 -18.62 5.90
C TYR A 407 -4.87 -19.41 5.22
N LEU A 408 -5.51 -18.82 4.21
CA LEU A 408 -6.42 -19.54 3.33
C LEU A 408 -5.58 -20.16 2.21
N ALA A 409 -5.94 -21.38 1.80
CA ALA A 409 -5.13 -22.25 0.94
C ALA A 409 -5.65 -22.27 -0.49
#